data_AF-A0A6I1GA90-F1
#
_entry.id   AF-A0A6I1GA90-F1
#
_cell.length_a   1.000
_cell.length_b   1.000
_cell.length_c   1.000
_cell.angle_alpha   90.00
_cell.angle_beta   90.00
_cell.angle_gamma   90.00
#
_symmetry.space_group_name_H-M   'P 1'
#
loop_
_entity.id
_entity.type
_entity.pdbx_description
1 polymer ?
#
loop_
_entity_poly.entity_id
_entity_poly.type
_entity_poly.pdbx_seq_one_letter_code
_entity_poly.pdbx_strand_id
1 'polypeptide(L)'
;MPNVTIHPTGEVIYLEPEETVLSGLYKAGYAYTIGCRRGGCAICKVDCRAGTFTYNRPIADTVITAEERTDGTCLSCRAVPDGDITIEMRDGNVRLVNPFLRQINDKARQRAEALARAQADMAGATTKE
;
A
#
# COMPACT_ATOMS: atom_id res chain seq x y z
N MET A 1 -2.31 -1.55 -10.89
CA MET A 1 -1.98 -0.31 -10.17
C MET A 1 -2.64 -0.40 -8.81
N PRO A 2 -1.90 -0.68 -7.74
CA PRO A 2 -2.50 -1.01 -6.46
C PRO A 2 -2.93 0.24 -5.68
N ASN A 3 -4.08 0.15 -5.05
CA ASN A 3 -4.53 1.09 -4.03
C ASN A 3 -4.36 0.49 -2.63
N VAL A 4 -3.95 1.32 -1.69
CA VAL A 4 -3.90 0.97 -0.27
C VAL A 4 -5.02 1.73 0.44
N THR A 5 -5.98 0.99 1.01
CA THR A 5 -7.02 1.53 1.87
C THR A 5 -6.58 1.44 3.33
N ILE A 6 -6.76 2.52 4.10
CA ILE A 6 -6.40 2.56 5.52
C ILE A 6 -7.66 2.38 6.36
N HIS A 7 -7.70 1.32 7.16
CA HIS A 7 -8.73 1.09 8.18
C HIS A 7 -8.34 1.78 9.51
N PRO A 8 -9.30 2.35 10.26
CA PRO A 8 -10.73 2.48 9.97
C PRO A 8 -11.10 3.77 9.21
N THR A 9 -10.12 4.62 8.88
CA THR A 9 -10.41 5.96 8.32
C THR A 9 -11.00 5.92 6.92
N GLY A 10 -10.82 4.82 6.18
CA GLY A 10 -11.30 4.64 4.80
C GLY A 10 -10.45 5.36 3.77
N GLU A 11 -9.30 5.91 4.16
CA GLU A 11 -8.46 6.70 3.27
C GLU A 11 -7.81 5.81 2.21
N VAL A 12 -7.94 6.18 0.93
CA VAL A 12 -7.43 5.40 -0.20
C VAL A 12 -6.24 6.11 -0.82
N ILE A 13 -5.13 5.38 -0.97
CA ILE A 13 -3.85 5.90 -1.45
C ILE A 13 -3.41 5.11 -2.66
N TYR A 14 -3.09 5.82 -3.73
CA TYR A 14 -2.54 5.22 -4.94
C TYR A 14 -1.04 4.96 -4.79
N LEU A 15 -0.61 3.77 -5.22
CA LEU A 15 0.80 3.39 -5.32
C LEU A 15 1.18 3.20 -6.78
N GLU A 16 2.40 3.62 -7.11
CA GLU A 16 3.01 3.21 -8.37
C GLU A 16 3.33 1.70 -8.37
N PRO A 17 3.45 1.06 -9.54
CA PRO A 17 3.92 -0.31 -9.62
C PRO A 17 5.25 -0.50 -8.86
N GLU A 18 5.40 -1.65 -8.20
CA GLU A 18 6.59 -2.03 -7.42
C GLU A 18 6.88 -1.13 -6.20
N GLU A 19 5.98 -0.20 -5.89
CA GLU A 19 6.12 0.69 -4.75
C GLU A 19 5.74 0.00 -3.43
N THR A 20 6.54 0.24 -2.39
CA THR A 20 6.20 -0.25 -1.05
C THR A 20 5.08 0.57 -0.43
N VAL A 21 4.29 -0.06 0.44
CA VAL A 21 3.23 0.60 1.23
C VAL A 21 3.75 1.85 1.92
N LEU A 22 4.90 1.78 2.61
CA LEU A 22 5.48 2.94 3.30
C LEU A 22 5.79 4.10 2.34
N SER A 23 6.37 3.81 1.18
CA SER A 23 6.71 4.83 0.18
C SER A 23 5.46 5.50 -0.37
N GLY A 24 4.43 4.71 -0.69
CA GLY A 24 3.13 5.22 -1.14
C GLY A 24 2.47 6.15 -0.11
N LEU A 25 2.43 5.73 1.17
CA LEU A 25 1.93 6.55 2.27
C LEU A 25 2.64 7.91 2.32
N TYR A 26 3.97 7.92 2.25
CA TYR A 26 4.77 9.15 2.33
C TYR A 26 4.58 10.05 1.11
N LYS A 27 4.53 9.49 -0.10
CA LYS A 27 4.22 10.24 -1.33
C LYS A 27 2.81 10.82 -1.33
N ALA A 28 1.86 10.18 -0.64
CA ALA A 28 0.52 10.69 -0.42
C ALA A 28 0.42 11.69 0.74
N GLY A 29 1.54 12.08 1.35
CA GLY A 29 1.59 13.09 2.41
C GLY A 29 1.26 12.55 3.80
N TYR A 30 1.22 11.23 3.99
CA TYR A 30 1.03 10.61 5.29
C TYR A 30 2.35 10.27 5.96
N ALA A 31 2.39 10.37 7.28
CA ALA A 31 3.48 9.88 8.09
C ALA A 31 2.96 9.14 9.33
N TYR A 32 3.72 8.18 9.79
CA TYR A 32 3.48 7.47 11.05
C TYR A 32 4.82 6.98 11.62
N THR A 33 4.78 6.39 12.82
CA THR A 33 5.97 5.91 13.52
C THR A 33 6.71 4.84 12.70
N ILE A 34 7.98 5.10 12.40
CA ILE A 34 8.80 4.22 11.58
C ILE A 34 10.17 3.99 12.22
N GLY A 35 10.71 2.80 12.04
CA GLY A 35 12.05 2.42 12.49
C GLY A 35 13.08 2.39 11.36
N CYS A 36 13.82 1.27 11.26
CA CYS A 36 15.01 1.13 10.40
C CYS A 36 14.76 1.17 8.89
N ARG A 37 13.52 1.01 8.41
CA ARG A 37 13.13 0.92 6.98
C ARG A 37 13.84 -0.19 6.19
N ARG A 38 14.41 -1.18 6.89
CA ARG A 38 15.19 -2.28 6.32
C ARG A 38 14.61 -3.67 6.61
N GLY A 39 13.41 -3.74 7.20
CA GLY A 39 12.76 -5.02 7.53
C GLY A 39 13.36 -5.76 8.74
N GLY A 40 14.03 -5.04 9.66
CA GLY A 40 14.74 -5.66 10.79
C GLY A 40 14.37 -5.17 12.19
N CYS A 41 13.49 -4.17 12.35
CA CYS A 41 13.14 -3.60 13.66
C CYS A 41 11.70 -3.84 14.11
N ALA A 42 10.84 -4.43 13.25
CA ALA A 42 9.40 -4.63 13.50
C ALA A 42 8.54 -3.38 13.80
N ILE A 43 9.09 -2.16 13.89
CA ILE A 43 8.32 -0.94 14.20
C ILE A 43 7.27 -0.60 13.13
N CYS A 44 7.53 -0.91 11.87
CA CYS A 44 6.62 -0.59 10.76
C CYS A 44 5.48 -1.60 10.56
N LYS A 45 5.18 -2.45 11.55
CA LYS A 45 4.13 -3.46 11.44
C LYS A 45 2.75 -2.83 11.28
N VAL A 46 2.01 -3.36 10.32
CA VAL A 46 0.59 -3.10 10.07
C VAL A 46 -0.09 -4.44 9.80
N ASP A 47 -1.41 -4.50 9.98
CA ASP A 47 -2.19 -5.69 9.64
C ASP A 47 -2.78 -5.53 8.25
N CYS A 48 -2.52 -6.49 7.36
CA CYS A 48 -3.18 -6.55 6.06
C CYS A 48 -4.53 -7.25 6.24
N ARG A 49 -5.61 -6.46 6.23
CA ARG A 49 -6.99 -6.95 6.42
C ARG A 49 -7.61 -7.54 5.16
N ALA A 50 -7.15 -7.11 4.00
CA ALA A 50 -7.63 -7.61 2.71
C ALA A 50 -6.55 -7.46 1.63
N GLY A 51 -6.59 -8.36 0.64
CA GLY A 51 -5.63 -8.44 -0.46
C GLY A 51 -4.31 -9.13 -0.09
N THR A 52 -3.36 -9.16 -1.02
CA THR A 52 -2.05 -9.81 -0.83
C THR A 52 -0.90 -8.85 -1.14
N PHE A 53 0.26 -9.16 -0.57
CA PHE A 53 1.48 -8.41 -0.77
C PHE A 53 2.68 -9.34 -0.81
N THR A 54 3.73 -8.87 -1.46
CA THR A 54 5.04 -9.52 -1.50
C THR A 54 6.09 -8.61 -0.88
N TYR A 55 7.18 -9.18 -0.36
CA TYR A 55 8.30 -8.38 0.14
C TYR A 55 9.32 -8.16 -0.97
N ASN A 56 9.61 -6.90 -1.31
CA ASN A 56 10.57 -6.58 -2.37
C ASN A 56 12.03 -6.96 -2.04
N ARG A 57 12.32 -7.20 -0.76
CA ARG A 57 13.62 -7.57 -0.23
C ARG A 57 13.44 -8.45 1.02
N PRO A 58 14.39 -9.34 1.34
CA PRO A 58 14.33 -10.16 2.54
C PRO A 58 14.12 -9.33 3.82
N ILE A 59 13.33 -9.88 4.74
CA ILE A 59 13.09 -9.35 6.09
C ILE A 59 13.76 -10.28 7.10
N ALA A 60 14.06 -9.79 8.30
CA ALA A 60 14.65 -10.66 9.33
C ALA A 60 13.62 -11.71 9.81
N ASP A 61 14.05 -12.95 10.05
CA ASP A 61 13.13 -14.00 10.49
C ASP A 61 12.54 -13.74 11.88
N THR A 62 13.24 -12.96 12.70
CA THR A 62 12.83 -12.60 14.06
C THR A 62 11.77 -11.51 14.13
N VAL A 63 11.49 -10.80 13.03
CA VAL A 63 10.56 -9.66 13.07
C VAL A 63 9.11 -10.03 12.82
N ILE A 64 8.79 -11.22 12.31
CA ILE A 64 7.41 -11.69 12.16
C ILE A 64 7.30 -13.13 12.62
N THR A 65 6.47 -13.39 13.62
CA THR A 65 6.20 -14.75 14.12
C THR A 65 5.38 -15.58 13.11
N ALA A 66 5.28 -16.88 13.33
CA ALA A 66 4.44 -17.75 12.48
C ALA A 66 2.96 -17.33 12.53
N GLU A 67 2.43 -17.07 13.73
CA GLU A 67 1.06 -16.59 13.95
C GLU A 67 0.83 -15.24 13.25
N GLU A 68 1.76 -14.31 13.41
CA GLU A 68 1.68 -13.00 12.74
C GLU A 68 1.64 -13.14 11.21
N ARG A 69 2.38 -14.08 10.63
CA ARG A 69 2.31 -14.34 9.18
C ARG A 69 0.93 -14.84 8.77
N THR A 70 0.34 -15.73 9.56
CA THR A 70 -1.01 -16.26 9.32
C THR A 70 -2.09 -15.17 9.45
N ASP A 71 -1.92 -14.24 10.39
CA ASP A 71 -2.86 -13.15 10.65
C ASP A 71 -2.73 -11.97 9.66
N GLY A 72 -1.85 -12.09 8.65
CA GLY A 72 -1.68 -11.06 7.63
C GLY A 72 -0.78 -9.90 8.05
N THR A 73 0.10 -10.10 9.03
CA THR A 73 1.05 -9.07 9.49
C THR A 73 2.01 -8.67 8.38
N CYS A 74 2.12 -7.37 8.17
CA CYS A 74 2.84 -6.75 7.08
C CYS A 74 3.87 -5.75 7.60
N LEU A 75 5.09 -5.80 7.06
CA LEU A 75 6.08 -4.73 7.23
C LEU A 75 5.96 -3.74 6.07
N SER A 76 5.22 -2.66 6.29
CA SER A 76 4.93 -1.66 5.23
C SER A 76 6.18 -1.13 4.52
N CYS A 77 7.34 -1.10 5.18
CA CYS A 77 8.60 -0.61 4.62
C CYS A 77 9.21 -1.51 3.55
N ARG A 78 8.72 -2.75 3.40
CA ARG A 78 9.18 -3.74 2.42
C ARG A 78 8.04 -4.37 1.64
N ALA A 79 6.82 -4.29 2.14
CA ALA A 79 5.64 -4.85 1.49
C ALA A 79 5.29 -4.03 0.25
N VAL A 80 5.19 -4.70 -0.88
CA VAL A 80 4.69 -4.23 -2.17
C VAL A 80 3.37 -4.95 -2.41
N PRO A 81 2.25 -4.24 -2.58
CA PRO A 81 0.97 -4.89 -2.85
C PRO A 81 0.95 -5.55 -4.23
N ASP A 82 0.38 -6.75 -4.33
CA ASP A 82 0.19 -7.42 -5.63
C ASP A 82 -1.08 -6.90 -6.35
N GLY A 83 -1.92 -6.17 -5.61
CA GLY A 83 -3.15 -5.54 -6.05
C GLY A 83 -3.67 -4.58 -4.98
N ASP A 84 -4.97 -4.30 -5.00
CA ASP A 84 -5.57 -3.46 -3.97
C ASP A 84 -5.55 -4.17 -2.60
N ILE A 85 -5.09 -3.45 -1.58
CA ILE A 85 -5.02 -3.98 -0.21
C ILE A 85 -5.67 -3.03 0.79
N THR A 86 -6.10 -3.59 1.92
CA THR A 86 -6.54 -2.80 3.09
C THR A 86 -5.58 -3.06 4.24
N ILE A 87 -5.03 -2.00 4.82
CA ILE A 87 -4.13 -2.06 5.97
C ILE A 87 -4.76 -1.42 7.20
N GLU A 88 -4.36 -1.91 8.36
CA GLU A 88 -4.69 -1.32 9.65
C GLU A 88 -3.42 -1.10 10.48
N MET A 89 -3.34 0.07 11.12
CA MET A 89 -2.22 0.41 11.98
C MET A 89 -2.36 -0.33 13.31
N ARG A 90 -1.30 -1.04 13.73
CA ARG A 90 -1.30 -1.71 15.05
C ARG A 90 -1.17 -0.75 16.21
N ASP A 91 -0.36 0.29 15.99
CA ASP A 91 0.00 1.24 17.02
C ASP A 91 -0.18 2.66 16.48
N GLY A 92 -1.22 3.33 16.96
CA GLY A 92 -1.60 4.68 16.55
C GLY A 92 -2.28 4.78 15.18
N ASN A 93 -2.21 5.98 14.59
CA ASN A 93 -2.84 6.30 13.30
C ASN A 93 -1.83 6.93 12.36
N VAL A 94 -2.07 6.82 11.05
CA VAL A 94 -1.39 7.67 10.07
C VAL A 94 -1.80 9.13 10.28
N ARG A 95 -0.85 10.04 10.08
CA ARG A 95 -1.07 11.49 10.17
C ARG A 95 -0.87 12.11 8.81
N LEU A 96 -1.85 12.88 8.35
CA LEU A 96 -1.69 13.70 7.15
C LEU A 96 -0.78 14.89 7.49
N VAL A 97 0.48 14.81 7.07
CA VAL A 97 1.49 15.86 7.34
C VAL A 97 1.63 16.83 6.18
N ASN A 98 1.20 16.46 4.97
CA ASN A 98 1.21 17.33 3.80
C ASN A 98 -0.06 17.14 2.95
N PRO A 99 -1.08 18.00 3.13
CA PRO A 99 -2.33 17.95 2.36
C PRO A 99 -2.16 18.15 0.85
N PHE A 100 -1.11 18.84 0.41
CA PHE A 100 -0.87 19.06 -1.01
C PHE A 100 -0.41 17.77 -1.71
N LEU A 101 0.44 16.98 -1.06
CA LEU A 101 0.85 15.66 -1.56
C LEU A 101 -0.34 14.69 -1.65
N ARG A 102 -1.25 14.74 -0.68
CA ARG A 102 -2.52 13.99 -0.71
C ARG A 102 -3.33 14.33 -1.97
N GLN A 103 -3.54 15.62 -2.26
CA GLN A 103 -4.27 16.05 -3.46
C GLN A 103 -3.60 15.61 -4.76
N ILE A 104 -2.27 15.62 -4.82
CA ILE A 104 -1.52 15.11 -5.98
C ILE A 104 -1.74 13.61 -6.15
N ASN A 105 -1.68 12.84 -5.06
CA ASN A 105 -1.91 11.40 -5.09
C ASN A 105 -3.35 11.06 -5.52
N ASP A 106 -4.35 11.80 -5.03
CA ASP A 106 -5.75 11.63 -5.45
C ASP A 106 -5.93 11.85 -6.96
N LYS A 107 -5.28 12.88 -7.51
CA LYS A 107 -5.28 13.14 -8.97
C LYS A 107 -4.55 12.05 -9.74
N ALA A 108 -3.45 11.51 -9.21
CA ALA A 108 -2.74 10.39 -9.82
C ALA A 108 -3.64 9.14 -9.87
N ARG A 109 -4.35 8.82 -8.77
CA ARG A 109 -5.33 7.74 -8.70
C ARG A 109 -6.41 7.87 -9.78
N GLN A 110 -7.03 9.04 -9.89
CA GLN A 110 -8.07 9.31 -10.89
C GLN A 110 -7.56 9.12 -12.33
N ARG A 111 -6.33 9.56 -12.62
CA ARG A 111 -5.70 9.36 -13.93
C ARG A 111 -5.43 7.89 -14.22
N ALA A 112 -4.89 7.17 -13.24
CA ALA A 112 -4.66 5.74 -13.33
C ALA A 112 -5.96 4.96 -13.61
N GLU A 113 -7.03 5.26 -12.87
CA GLU A 113 -8.35 4.66 -13.08
C GLU A 113 -8.91 4.96 -14.48
N ALA A 114 -8.78 6.21 -14.96
CA ALA A 114 -9.22 6.57 -16.30
C ALA A 114 -8.44 5.83 -17.39
N LEU A 115 -7.12 5.70 -17.24
CA LEU A 115 -6.28 4.94 -18.17
C LEU A 115 -6.63 3.45 -18.17
N ALA A 116 -6.84 2.85 -17.00
CA ALA A 116 -7.25 1.44 -16.89
C ALA A 116 -8.61 1.19 -17.57
N ARG A 117 -9.58 2.10 -17.39
CA ARG A 117 -10.87 2.03 -18.08
C ARG A 117 -10.72 2.11 -19.60
N ALA A 118 -9.97 3.10 -20.09
CA ALA A 118 -9.73 3.25 -21.53
C ALA A 118 -9.01 2.02 -22.14
N GLN A 119 -8.07 1.42 -21.41
CA GLN A 119 -7.41 0.18 -21.83
C GLN A 119 -8.38 -1.01 -21.89
N ALA A 120 -9.27 -1.15 -20.91
CA ALA A 120 -10.28 -2.20 -20.90
C ALA A 120 -11.28 -2.06 -22.07
N ASP A 121 -11.69 -0.83 -22.38
CA ASP A 121 -12.58 -0.55 -23.52
C ASP A 121 -11.93 -0.93 -24.86
N MET A 122 -10.64 -0.61 -25.04
CA MET A 122 -9.88 -1.01 -26.24
C MET A 122 -9.71 -2.53 -26.35
N ALA A 123 -9.45 -3.23 -25.24
CA ALA A 123 -9.31 -4.69 -25.23
C ALA A 123 -10.65 -5.42 -25.52
N GLY A 124 -11.77 -4.85 -25.08
CA GLY A 124 -13.11 -5.35 -25.41
C GLY A 124 -13.47 -5.17 -26.89
N ALA A 125 -12.96 -4.12 -27.53
CA ALA A 125 -13.18 -3.86 -28.95
C ALA A 125 -12.44 -4.85 -29.87
N THR A 126 -11.25 -5.35 -29.47
CA THR A 126 -10.44 -6.29 -30.26
C THR A 126 -10.88 -7.76 -30.18
N THR A 127 -11.86 -8.11 -29.34
CA THR A 127 -12.35 -9.51 -29.20
C THR A 127 -13.61 -9.77 -30.03
N LYS A 128 -14.03 -8.84 -30.91
CA LYS A 128 -15.28 -8.90 -31.68
C LYS A 128 -15.14 -9.23 -33.17
N GLU A 129 -13.97 -9.68 -33.63
CA GLU A 129 -13.75 -10.14 -35.02
C GLU A 129 -13.56 -11.65 -35.14
#